data_AF-A0A376W1H7-F1
#
_entry.id   AF-A0A376W1H7-F1
#
_cell.length_a   1.000
_cell.length_b   1.000
_cell.length_c   1.000
_cell.angle_alpha   90.00
_cell.angle_beta   90.00
_cell.angle_gamma   90.00
#
_symmetry.space_group_name_H-M   'P 1'
#
loop_
_entity.id
_entity.type
_entity.pdbx_description
1 polymer ?
#
loop_
_entity_poly.entity_id
_entity_poly.type
_entity_poly.pdbx_seq_one_letter_code
_entity_poly.pdbx_strand_id
1 'polypeptide(L)'
;MVGGLGDRFTRVAAAHAVHNGLTVLPQTEKFLHGTKVAYGILVQSALLGQDDVLAQLTEAYQRFHLPTTLAELEVDINNQVEIDKMIAHTLRPVESIHYLPVTLTPDTLRAAFEKVESFKA
;
A
#
# COMPACT_ATOMS: atom_id res chain seq x y z
N MET A 1 -4.69 11.77 -13.74
CA MET A 1 -3.41 11.72 -13.01
C MET A 1 -2.31 11.28 -13.96
N VAL A 2 -1.27 12.10 -14.15
CA VAL A 2 -0.14 11.78 -15.04
C VAL A 2 0.76 10.76 -14.34
N GLY A 3 0.57 9.48 -14.66
CA GLY A 3 1.46 8.42 -14.18
C GLY A 3 2.75 8.28 -15.00
N GLY A 4 2.91 9.02 -16.09
CA GLY A 4 3.78 8.64 -17.23
C GLY A 4 5.23 9.11 -17.25
N LEU A 5 5.78 9.68 -16.17
CA LEU A 5 7.16 10.19 -16.12
C LEU A 5 7.96 9.59 -14.96
N GLY A 6 7.98 8.26 -14.88
CA GLY A 6 8.89 7.54 -14.01
C GLY A 6 9.48 6.34 -14.74
N ASP A 7 10.80 6.32 -14.84
CA ASP A 7 11.60 5.22 -15.39
C ASP A 7 11.40 3.93 -14.57
N ARG A 8 11.88 2.79 -15.08
CA ARG A 8 11.82 1.44 -14.47
C ARG A 8 12.33 1.37 -13.03
N PHE A 9 13.11 2.36 -12.60
CA PHE A 9 13.74 2.44 -11.27
C PHE A 9 13.11 3.49 -10.34
N THR A 10 12.04 4.20 -10.74
CA THR A 10 11.51 5.37 -9.99
C THR A 10 10.03 5.30 -9.62
N ARG A 11 9.32 4.21 -9.90
CA ARG A 11 7.86 4.13 -9.70
C ARG A 11 7.49 3.14 -8.61
N VAL A 12 6.90 3.61 -7.52
CA VAL A 12 5.60 3.13 -6.98
C VAL A 12 5.40 1.60 -7.02
N ALA A 13 6.48 0.85 -6.75
CA ALA A 13 6.63 -0.56 -7.09
C ALA A 13 5.92 -1.44 -6.07
N ALA A 14 6.06 -1.14 -4.79
CA ALA A 14 5.26 -1.74 -3.74
C ALA A 14 3.79 -1.30 -3.86
N ALA A 15 3.52 -0.05 -4.19
CA ALA A 15 2.16 0.45 -4.20
C ALA A 15 1.26 -0.26 -5.23
N HIS A 16 1.76 -0.57 -6.42
CA HIS A 16 0.99 -1.37 -7.39
C HIS A 16 0.83 -2.83 -6.95
N ALA A 17 1.85 -3.41 -6.32
CA ALA A 17 1.76 -4.75 -5.76
C ALA A 17 0.77 -4.84 -4.58
N VAL A 18 0.69 -3.79 -3.76
CA VAL A 18 -0.32 -3.64 -2.69
C VAL A 18 -1.71 -3.45 -3.31
N HIS A 19 -1.85 -2.62 -4.35
CA HIS A 19 -3.08 -2.54 -5.13
C HIS A 19 -3.51 -3.93 -5.63
N ASN A 20 -2.60 -4.71 -6.22
CA ASN A 20 -2.90 -6.06 -6.71
C ASN A 20 -3.30 -6.98 -5.55
N GLY A 21 -2.62 -6.89 -4.41
CA GLY A 21 -2.99 -7.57 -3.18
C GLY A 21 -4.42 -7.26 -2.74
N LEU A 22 -4.82 -5.98 -2.75
CA LEU A 22 -6.18 -5.56 -2.41
C LEU A 22 -7.23 -6.21 -3.34
N THR A 23 -6.92 -6.39 -4.63
CA THR A 23 -7.88 -6.95 -5.60
C THR A 23 -8.33 -8.39 -5.30
N VAL A 24 -7.63 -9.12 -4.41
CA VAL A 24 -8.08 -10.46 -3.98
C VAL A 24 -9.24 -10.41 -2.99
N LEU A 25 -9.54 -9.24 -2.43
CA LEU A 25 -10.60 -9.00 -1.47
C LEU A 25 -11.82 -8.40 -2.22
N PRO A 26 -12.92 -9.16 -2.40
CA PRO A 26 -14.06 -8.73 -3.21
C PRO A 26 -14.69 -7.40 -2.79
N GLN A 27 -14.69 -7.09 -1.49
CA GLN A 27 -15.19 -5.82 -0.96
C GLN A 27 -14.45 -4.60 -1.51
N THR A 28 -13.21 -4.78 -1.99
CA THR A 28 -12.38 -3.69 -2.52
C THR A 28 -12.64 -3.40 -4.02
N GLU A 29 -13.48 -4.19 -4.69
CA GLU A 29 -13.74 -4.09 -6.14
C GLU A 29 -14.27 -2.70 -6.52
N LYS A 30 -15.20 -2.18 -5.70
CA LYS A 30 -15.87 -0.89 -5.93
C LYS A 30 -14.95 0.32 -5.85
N PHE A 31 -13.77 0.20 -5.24
CA PHE A 31 -12.81 1.28 -5.16
C PHE A 31 -12.02 1.42 -6.45
N LEU A 32 -11.84 2.66 -6.90
CA LEU A 32 -11.10 2.97 -8.12
C LEU A 32 -9.64 2.52 -7.99
N HIS A 33 -9.02 2.21 -9.13
CA HIS A 33 -7.61 1.83 -9.20
C HIS A 33 -6.70 2.85 -8.48
N GLY A 34 -6.87 4.14 -8.78
CA GLY A 34 -6.07 5.20 -8.16
C GLY A 34 -6.25 5.30 -6.64
N THR A 35 -7.45 4.99 -6.13
CA THR A 35 -7.77 4.97 -4.69
C THR A 35 -6.98 3.87 -3.96
N LYS A 36 -6.94 2.67 -4.54
CA LYS A 36 -6.15 1.54 -4.02
C LYS A 36 -4.64 1.78 -4.14
N VAL A 37 -4.19 2.36 -5.26
CA VAL A 37 -2.77 2.73 -5.46
C VAL A 37 -2.33 3.80 -4.46
N ALA A 38 -3.18 4.78 -4.13
CA ALA A 38 -2.88 5.81 -3.14
C ALA A 38 -2.52 5.18 -1.78
N TYR A 39 -3.36 4.29 -1.25
CA TYR A 39 -3.04 3.55 -0.03
C TYR A 39 -1.72 2.76 -0.14
N GLY A 40 -1.49 2.11 -1.29
CA GLY A 40 -0.23 1.43 -1.56
C GLY A 40 1.02 2.32 -1.51
N ILE A 41 0.92 3.62 -1.82
CA ILE A 41 2.03 4.58 -1.71
C ILE A 41 2.39 4.83 -0.24
N LEU A 42 1.40 4.89 0.66
CA LEU A 42 1.65 5.01 2.09
C LEU A 42 2.42 3.78 2.60
N VAL A 43 1.96 2.59 2.21
CA VAL A 43 2.61 1.31 2.57
C VAL A 43 4.04 1.24 2.02
N GLN A 44 4.27 1.71 0.79
CA GLN A 44 5.62 1.80 0.24
C GLN A 44 6.52 2.74 1.07
N SER A 45 6.00 3.90 1.47
CA SER A 45 6.75 4.86 2.28
C SER A 45 7.10 4.27 3.65
N ALA A 46 6.16 3.53 4.26
CA ALA A 46 6.39 2.79 5.49
C ALA A 46 7.46 1.69 5.34
N LEU A 47 7.41 0.90 4.25
CA LEU A 47 8.43 -0.13 3.94
C LEU A 47 9.82 0.46 3.77
N LEU A 48 9.93 1.66 3.19
CA LEU A 48 11.19 2.34 2.96
C LEU A 48 11.68 3.15 4.19
N GLY A 49 10.92 3.15 5.29
CA GLY A 49 11.24 3.95 6.49
C GLY A 49 11.22 5.46 6.26
N GLN A 50 10.43 5.93 5.28
CA GLN A 50 10.37 7.33 4.88
C GLN A 50 9.28 8.08 5.66
N ASP A 51 9.49 8.25 6.97
CA ASP A 51 8.43 8.71 7.88
C ASP A 51 7.98 10.16 7.61
N ASP A 52 8.91 11.03 7.21
CA ASP A 52 8.58 12.41 6.79
C ASP A 52 7.72 12.43 5.53
N VAL A 53 7.95 11.50 4.59
CA VAL A 53 7.17 11.37 3.36
C VAL A 53 5.80 10.77 3.68
N LEU A 54 5.76 9.76 4.54
CA LEU A 54 4.52 9.16 5.02
C LEU A 54 3.62 10.21 5.69
N ALA A 55 4.17 11.06 6.56
CA ALA A 55 3.42 12.15 7.19
C ALA A 55 2.86 13.15 6.18
N GLN A 56 3.69 13.64 5.26
CA GLN A 56 3.26 14.59 4.22
C GLN A 56 2.17 14.01 3.32
N LEU A 57 2.30 12.74 2.94
CA LEU A 57 1.32 12.07 2.09
C LEU A 57 0.01 11.81 2.82
N THR A 58 0.06 11.34 4.07
CA THR A 58 -1.13 11.12 4.91
C THR A 58 -1.92 12.42 5.07
N GLU A 59 -1.25 13.53 5.42
CA GLU A 59 -1.91 14.84 5.54
C GLU A 59 -2.52 15.30 4.21
N ALA A 60 -1.79 15.16 3.10
CA ALA A 60 -2.28 15.52 1.78
C ALA A 60 -3.50 14.67 1.38
N TYR A 61 -3.46 13.35 1.63
CA TYR A 61 -4.52 12.42 1.25
C TYR A 61 -5.81 12.68 2.04
N GLN A 62 -5.71 12.98 3.34
CA GLN A 62 -6.85 13.40 4.15
C GLN A 62 -7.52 14.65 3.59
N ARG A 63 -6.74 15.65 3.14
CA ARG A 63 -7.26 16.88 2.50
C ARG A 63 -7.97 16.61 1.16
N PHE A 64 -7.55 15.57 0.44
CA PHE A 64 -8.14 15.17 -0.85
C PHE A 64 -9.18 14.05 -0.74
N HIS A 65 -9.53 13.62 0.48
CA HIS A 65 -10.44 12.49 0.72
C HIS A 65 -9.97 11.18 0.04
N LEU A 66 -8.66 10.94 0.05
CA LEU A 66 -8.05 9.67 -0.34
C LEU A 66 -7.84 8.80 0.90
N PRO A 67 -7.93 7.46 0.76
CA PRO A 67 -7.82 6.54 1.88
C PRO A 67 -6.43 6.59 2.50
N THR A 68 -6.40 6.70 3.82
CA THR A 68 -5.19 6.62 4.65
C THR A 68 -5.20 5.41 5.58
N THR A 69 -6.30 4.68 5.61
CA THR A 69 -6.50 3.44 6.38
C THR A 69 -7.12 2.34 5.51
N LEU A 70 -6.92 1.08 5.89
CA LEU A 70 -7.59 -0.07 5.28
C LEU A 70 -9.11 -0.03 5.49
N ALA A 71 -9.57 0.52 6.62
CA ALA A 71 -10.99 0.64 6.92
C ALA A 71 -11.74 1.50 5.88
N GLU A 72 -11.10 2.54 5.35
CA GLU A 72 -11.64 3.36 4.24
C GLU A 72 -11.74 2.60 2.91
N LEU A 73 -11.09 1.44 2.80
CA LEU A 73 -11.18 0.48 1.71
C LEU A 73 -12.04 -0.75 2.06
N GLU A 74 -12.78 -0.70 3.17
CA GLU A 74 -13.58 -1.80 3.73
C GLU A 74 -12.77 -3.05 4.09
N VAL A 75 -11.49 -2.88 4.42
CA VAL A 75 -10.61 -3.96 4.90
C VAL A 75 -10.37 -3.75 6.40
N ASP A 76 -10.61 -4.78 7.20
CA ASP A 76 -10.26 -4.77 8.62
C ASP A 76 -8.84 -5.30 8.80
N ILE A 77 -7.92 -4.45 9.28
CA ILE A 77 -6.53 -4.84 9.59
C ILE A 77 -6.45 -6.00 10.60
N ASN A 78 -7.48 -6.19 11.43
CA ASN A 78 -7.52 -7.28 12.40
C ASN A 78 -7.99 -8.61 11.80
N ASN A 79 -8.54 -8.62 10.58
CA ASN A 79 -8.93 -9.83 9.89
C ASN A 79 -7.69 -10.52 9.29
N GLN A 80 -7.01 -11.31 10.11
CA GLN A 80 -5.77 -12.00 9.76
C GLN A 80 -5.88 -12.81 8.46
N VAL A 81 -7.02 -13.46 8.22
CA VAL A 81 -7.22 -14.28 7.02
C VAL A 81 -7.20 -13.43 5.74
N GLU A 82 -7.80 -12.24 5.76
CA GLU A 82 -7.80 -11.33 4.62
C GLU A 82 -6.44 -10.65 4.43
N ILE A 83 -5.81 -10.23 5.53
CA ILE A 83 -4.48 -9.63 5.51
C ILE A 83 -3.43 -10.63 5.00
N ASP A 84 -3.49 -11.89 5.42
CA ASP A 84 -2.60 -12.96 4.94
C ASP A 84 -2.76 -13.18 3.44
N LYS A 85 -4.01 -13.21 2.93
CA LYS A 85 -4.29 -13.34 1.50
C LYS A 85 -3.72 -12.18 0.70
N MET A 86 -3.93 -10.95 1.18
CA MET A 86 -3.38 -9.75 0.56
C MET A 86 -1.85 -9.79 0.54
N ILE A 87 -1.20 -10.07 1.67
CA ILE A 87 0.27 -10.18 1.79
C ILE A 87 0.82 -11.24 0.84
N ALA A 88 0.23 -12.44 0.83
CA ALA A 88 0.66 -13.53 -0.04
C ALA A 88 0.56 -13.14 -1.52
N HIS A 89 -0.47 -12.40 -1.91
CA HIS A 89 -0.64 -11.95 -3.28
C HIS A 89 0.31 -10.81 -3.66
N THR A 90 0.54 -9.85 -2.76
CA THR A 90 1.49 -8.75 -2.93
C THR A 90 2.94 -9.23 -3.04
N LEU A 91 3.30 -10.34 -2.37
CA LEU A 91 4.65 -10.89 -2.36
C LEU A 91 4.91 -11.94 -3.44
N ARG A 92 3.98 -12.21 -4.36
CA ARG A 92 4.22 -13.18 -5.46
C ARG A 92 5.49 -12.80 -6.23
N PRO A 93 6.29 -13.77 -6.72
CA PRO A 93 7.57 -13.47 -7.38
C PRO A 93 7.50 -12.54 -8.61
N VAL A 94 6.32 -12.45 -9.23
CA VAL A 94 6.07 -11.62 -10.41
C VAL A 94 5.74 -10.16 -10.09
N GLU A 95 5.47 -9.85 -8.82
CA GLU A 95 5.04 -8.52 -8.40
C GLU A 95 6.18 -7.52 -8.40
N SER A 96 5.84 -6.25 -8.67
CA SER A 96 6.82 -5.16 -8.75
C SER A 96 7.44 -4.79 -7.40
N ILE A 97 6.87 -5.23 -6.28
CA ILE A 97 7.41 -4.91 -4.94
C ILE A 97 8.87 -5.33 -4.79
N HIS A 98 9.29 -6.40 -5.48
CA HIS A 98 10.66 -6.95 -5.46
C HIS A 98 11.72 -6.03 -6.09
N TYR A 99 11.32 -4.91 -6.71
CA TYR A 99 12.26 -3.88 -7.16
C TYR A 99 12.67 -2.92 -6.05
N LEU A 100 12.04 -2.97 -4.87
CA LEU A 100 12.48 -2.17 -3.74
C LEU A 100 13.79 -2.72 -3.16
N PRO A 101 14.73 -1.85 -2.76
CA PRO A 101 16.01 -2.25 -2.17
C PRO A 101 15.85 -2.59 -0.67
N VAL A 102 14.86 -3.40 -0.31
CA VAL A 102 14.57 -3.83 1.06
C VAL A 102 14.35 -5.34 1.12
N THR A 103 14.63 -5.95 2.27
CA THR A 103 14.28 -7.36 2.50
C THR A 103 12.77 -7.48 2.67
N LEU A 104 12.12 -8.21 1.76
CA LEU A 104 10.67 -8.40 1.77
C LEU A 104 10.32 -9.78 2.35
N THR A 105 9.57 -9.77 3.44
CA THR A 105 8.92 -10.93 4.04
C THR A 105 7.46 -10.63 4.36
N PRO A 106 6.62 -11.65 4.63
CA PRO A 106 5.27 -11.42 5.14
C PRO A 106 5.25 -10.51 6.37
N ASP A 107 6.20 -10.69 7.28
CA ASP A 107 6.29 -9.91 8.51
C ASP A 107 6.68 -8.45 8.25
N THR A 108 7.62 -8.18 7.34
CA THR A 108 7.98 -6.80 7.00
C THR A 108 6.82 -6.07 6.32
N LEU A 109 6.07 -6.76 5.46
CA LEU A 109 4.92 -6.16 4.79
C LEU A 109 3.75 -5.94 5.78
N ARG A 110 3.51 -6.87 6.70
CA ARG A 110 2.55 -6.68 7.80
C ARG A 110 2.91 -5.48 8.67
N ALA A 111 4.17 -5.39 9.11
CA ALA A 111 4.64 -4.27 9.92
C ALA A 111 4.47 -2.92 9.19
N ALA A 112 4.62 -2.90 7.86
CA ALA A 112 4.35 -1.70 7.07
C ALA A 112 2.86 -1.34 7.04
N PHE A 113 1.95 -2.30 6.92
CA PHE A 113 0.51 -2.04 7.06
C PHE A 113 0.19 -1.50 8.46
N GLU A 114 0.65 -2.17 9.52
CA GLU A 114 0.43 -1.72 10.91
C GLU A 114 0.99 -0.32 11.17
N LYS A 115 2.14 0.01 10.56
CA LYS A 115 2.71 1.35 10.63
C LYS A 115 1.79 2.39 10.02
N VAL A 116 1.24 2.13 8.83
CA VAL A 116 0.28 3.05 8.18
C VAL A 116 -0.98 3.19 9.04
N GLU A 117 -1.56 2.08 9.52
CA GLU A 117 -2.80 2.10 10.31
C GLU A 117 -2.66 2.80 11.68
N SER A 118 -1.46 2.79 12.25
CA SER A 118 -1.16 3.49 13.52
C SER A 118 -0.59 4.90 13.32
N PHE A 119 -0.32 5.31 12.07
CA PHE A 119 0.33 6.59 11.78
C PHE A 119 -0.64 7.75 12.05
N LYS A 120 -0.30 8.60 13.01
CA LYS A 120 -1.00 9.86 13.26
C LYS A 120 -0.18 10.98 12.63
N ALA A 121 -0.68 11.54 11.53
CA ALA A 121 -0.16 12.78 10.97
C ALA A 121 -0.52 13.97 11.87
#